data_AF-A0A7Y5GGA5-F1
#
_entry.id   AF-A0A7Y5GGA5-F1
#
_cell.length_a   1.000
_cell.length_b   1.000
_cell.length_c   1.000
_cell.angle_alpha   90.00
_cell.angle_beta   90.00
_cell.angle_gamma   90.00
#
_symmetry.space_group_name_H-M   'P 1'
#
loop_
_entity.id
_entity.type
_entity.pdbx_description
1 polymer ?
#
loop_
_entity_poly.entity_id
_entity_poly.type
_entity_poly.pdbx_seq_one_letter_code
_entity_poly.pdbx_strand_id
1 'polypeptide(L)'
;MYYGTVRKNTNAMSETKYWRPDGLHDSGPGIRIVAVQEVYLDPAAGGKIPDLYNFAWYTGNCLKYIYATPAGRNLIDALRNGMVSITYHSDYNMVVTANDRASLNRVAEEVLGREPGTITREAAQRMNRFKFLGEFRRQPLWNLYANNFAAGLANSPITDAELWEWVDPMQMEQLKLATISTLDQYSPPGTGSGSGIGFCIDKDNPDNHQRPPAIGLAHELVHAHYSIKGAQCGRLGGDYTLPLFEFKCVGLGRPWLDSPITENAIRRQWGAIVASIPEEDKLNKQLVAPRLVYD
;
A
#
# COMPACT_ATOMS: atom_id res chain seq x y z
N MET A 1 -15.53 34.79 -1.16
CA MET A 1 -14.55 33.69 -1.02
C MET A 1 -13.33 34.08 -1.86
N TYR A 2 -12.29 34.61 -1.22
CA TYR A 2 -11.10 35.14 -1.89
C TYR A 2 -10.12 33.98 -2.13
N TYR A 3 -9.95 33.56 -3.39
CA TYR A 3 -8.84 32.67 -3.75
C TYR A 3 -7.57 33.52 -3.86
N GLY A 4 -6.91 33.74 -2.72
CA GLY A 4 -5.60 34.37 -2.70
C GLY A 4 -4.58 33.47 -3.40
N THR A 5 -3.90 34.00 -4.42
CA THR A 5 -2.81 33.31 -5.12
C THR A 5 -1.68 33.04 -4.11
N VAL A 6 -1.57 31.79 -3.65
CA VAL A 6 -0.45 31.35 -2.80
C VAL A 6 0.83 31.44 -3.61
N ARG A 7 1.67 32.45 -3.34
CA ARG A 7 3.01 32.53 -3.92
C ARG A 7 3.89 31.47 -3.26
N LYS A 8 4.27 30.42 -4.00
CA LYS A 8 5.32 29.49 -3.59
C LYS A 8 6.61 30.28 -3.36
N ASN A 9 7.11 30.30 -2.13
CA ASN A 9 8.40 30.90 -1.82
C ASN A 9 9.51 29.98 -2.36
N THR A 10 10.37 30.47 -3.24
CA THR A 10 11.40 29.67 -3.94
C THR A 10 12.60 29.30 -3.07
N ASN A 11 12.62 29.73 -1.80
CA ASN A 11 13.69 29.45 -0.84
C ASN A 11 13.27 28.43 0.23
N ALA A 12 12.47 27.43 -0.13
CA ALA A 12 12.15 26.35 0.80
C ALA A 12 13.45 25.63 1.19
N MET A 13 13.86 25.74 2.46
CA MET A 13 14.93 24.93 2.99
C MET A 13 14.44 23.48 3.04
N SER A 14 15.20 22.57 2.45
CA SER A 14 14.96 21.14 2.57
C SER A 14 16.16 20.49 3.23
N GLU A 15 15.89 19.59 4.17
CA GLU A 15 16.88 18.74 4.80
C GLU A 15 16.61 17.30 4.38
N THR A 16 17.65 16.60 3.95
CA THR A 16 17.55 15.17 3.61
C THR A 16 18.33 14.36 4.63
N LYS A 17 17.68 13.36 5.22
CA LYS A 17 18.30 12.33 6.05
C LYS A 17 18.07 10.95 5.43
N TYR A 18 18.90 10.00 5.84
CA TYR A 18 18.77 8.60 5.47
C TYR A 18 18.64 7.79 6.75
N TRP A 19 17.55 7.04 6.86
CA TRP A 19 17.33 6.18 8.01
C TRP A 19 17.89 4.78 7.78
N ARG A 20 18.56 4.25 8.80
CA ARG A 20 19.12 2.91 8.90
C ARG A 20 18.82 2.34 10.31
N PRO A 21 18.99 1.02 10.56
CA PRO A 21 18.73 0.44 11.88
C PRO A 21 19.50 1.09 13.05
N ASP A 22 20.63 1.72 12.77
CA ASP A 22 21.48 2.42 13.73
C ASP A 22 21.14 3.92 13.88
N GLY A 23 20.22 4.47 13.08
CA GLY A 23 19.72 5.85 13.25
C GLY A 23 19.56 6.64 11.95
N LEU A 24 19.53 7.97 12.11
CA LEU A 24 19.49 8.94 11.00
C LEU A 24 20.90 9.35 10.61
N HIS A 25 21.12 9.52 9.31
CA HIS A 25 22.41 9.85 8.72
C HIS A 25 22.28 10.90 7.62
N ASP A 26 23.35 11.67 7.39
CA ASP A 26 23.36 12.73 6.37
C ASP A 26 23.56 12.19 4.94
N SER A 27 23.98 10.93 4.81
CA SER A 27 24.26 10.29 3.53
C SER A 27 23.76 8.85 3.48
N GLY A 28 23.45 8.40 2.27
CA GLY A 28 23.01 7.04 2.00
C GLY A 28 24.07 5.98 2.33
N PRO A 29 23.69 4.69 2.34
CA PRO A 29 22.37 4.15 1.97
C PRO A 29 21.33 4.30 3.08
N GLY A 30 20.06 4.01 2.77
CA GLY A 30 18.94 4.02 3.73
C GLY A 30 17.62 4.45 3.10
N ILE A 31 16.55 4.46 3.90
CA ILE A 31 15.27 5.07 3.49
C ILE A 31 15.45 6.58 3.51
N ARG A 32 15.23 7.24 2.37
CA ARG A 32 15.39 8.69 2.23
C ARG A 32 14.22 9.40 2.92
N ILE A 33 14.51 10.31 3.83
CA ILE A 33 13.54 11.20 4.49
C ILE A 33 13.86 12.62 4.06
N VAL A 34 12.90 13.31 3.46
CA VAL A 34 13.05 14.68 2.97
C VAL A 34 12.11 15.55 3.80
N ALA A 35 12.68 16.29 4.74
CA ALA A 35 11.98 17.32 5.47
C ALA A 35 11.98 18.58 4.60
N VAL A 36 10.82 19.02 4.14
CA VAL A 36 10.66 20.27 3.38
C VAL A 36 9.99 21.29 4.27
N GLN A 37 10.62 22.45 4.47
CA GLN A 37 9.95 23.56 5.13
C GLN A 37 9.06 24.22 4.10
N GLU A 38 7.89 23.64 3.88
CA GLU A 38 6.84 24.38 3.22
C GLU A 38 6.39 25.47 4.20
N VAL A 39 6.89 26.69 3.95
CA VAL A 39 6.42 27.88 4.65
C VAL A 39 4.99 28.13 4.19
N TYR A 40 4.04 27.40 4.76
CA TYR A 40 2.63 27.78 4.71
C TYR A 40 2.48 29.00 5.61
N LEU A 41 2.75 30.18 5.05
CA LEU A 41 2.26 31.44 5.57
C LEU A 41 0.75 31.50 5.30
N ASP A 42 -0.04 30.69 6.00
CA ASP A 42 -1.42 31.08 6.27
C ASP A 42 -1.46 31.77 7.63
N PRO A 43 -1.39 33.11 7.68
CA PRO A 43 -1.47 33.85 8.94
C PRO A 43 -2.82 33.70 9.65
N ALA A 44 -3.86 33.19 8.99
CA ALA A 44 -5.17 32.93 9.60
C ALA A 44 -5.26 31.55 10.26
N ALA A 45 -4.46 30.57 9.81
CA ALA A 45 -4.54 29.19 10.29
C ALA A 45 -3.85 28.95 11.63
N GLY A 46 -3.02 29.89 12.12
CA GLY A 46 -2.24 29.69 13.36
C GLY A 46 -1.36 28.44 13.35
N GLY A 47 -1.14 27.86 12.16
CA GLY A 47 -0.53 26.55 11.98
C GLY A 47 0.95 26.60 12.33
N LYS A 48 1.34 25.86 13.37
CA LYS A 48 2.74 25.62 13.65
C LYS A 48 3.29 24.74 12.52
N ILE A 49 4.15 25.31 11.69
CA ILE A 49 4.99 24.52 10.77
C ILE A 49 5.74 23.50 11.63
N PRO A 50 5.66 22.19 11.33
CA PRO A 50 6.49 21.22 12.01
C PRO A 50 7.95 21.63 11.82
N ASP A 51 8.67 21.84 12.91
CA ASP A 51 10.12 22.00 12.86
C ASP A 51 10.69 20.83 12.03
N LEU A 52 11.48 21.13 11.02
CA LEU A 52 12.03 20.12 10.10
C LEU A 52 12.79 19.04 10.83
N TYR A 53 13.50 19.44 11.88
CA TYR A 53 14.21 18.53 12.77
C TYR A 53 13.24 17.55 13.45
N ASN A 54 12.07 18.04 13.87
CA ASN A 54 11.02 17.21 14.47
C ASN A 54 10.44 16.22 13.45
N PHE A 55 10.27 16.58 12.17
CA PHE A 55 9.75 15.65 11.17
C PHE A 55 10.70 14.48 10.92
N ALA A 56 11.98 14.76 10.63
CA ALA A 56 12.95 13.71 10.34
C ALA A 56 13.17 12.81 11.56
N TRP A 57 13.28 13.40 12.75
CA TRP A 57 13.43 12.68 14.02
C TRP A 57 12.21 11.80 14.32
N TYR A 58 10.99 12.34 14.23
CA TYR A 58 9.77 11.59 14.52
C TYR A 58 9.54 10.46 13.51
N THR A 59 9.76 10.72 12.22
CA THR A 59 9.73 9.69 11.18
C THR A 59 10.77 8.59 11.45
N GLY A 60 11.98 8.97 11.88
CA GLY A 60 13.03 8.04 12.28
C GLY A 60 12.65 7.16 13.47
N ASN A 61 11.93 7.70 14.46
CA ASN A 61 11.38 6.92 15.57
C ASN A 61 10.29 5.95 15.10
N CYS A 62 9.39 6.39 14.23
CA CYS A 62 8.37 5.51 13.65
C CYS A 62 9.03 4.32 12.92
N LEU A 63 10.04 4.56 12.09
CA LEU A 63 10.82 3.52 11.42
C LEU A 63 11.53 2.59 12.42
N LYS A 64 12.09 3.12 13.50
CA LYS A 64 12.69 2.33 14.59
C LYS A 64 11.67 1.39 15.23
N TYR A 65 10.46 1.86 15.52
CA TYR A 65 9.40 1.01 16.10
C TYR A 65 8.94 -0.06 15.10
N ILE A 66 8.73 0.29 13.83
CA ILE A 66 8.41 -0.68 12.78
C ILE A 66 9.50 -1.76 12.72
N TYR A 67 10.77 -1.37 12.68
CA TYR A 67 11.92 -2.28 12.60
C TYR A 67 12.07 -3.19 13.83
N ALA A 68 11.54 -2.79 14.99
CA ALA A 68 11.56 -3.60 16.20
C ALA A 68 10.67 -4.85 16.06
N THR A 69 9.63 -4.81 15.22
CA THR A 69 8.81 -6.00 14.89
C THR A 69 9.52 -6.88 13.86
N PRO A 70 9.46 -8.23 13.97
CA PRO A 70 10.00 -9.12 12.94
C PRO A 70 9.50 -8.86 11.51
N ALA A 71 8.19 -8.60 11.33
CA ALA A 71 7.59 -8.29 10.05
C ALA A 71 8.05 -6.93 9.49
N GLY A 72 8.12 -5.91 10.34
CA GLY A 72 8.63 -4.59 9.95
C GLY A 72 10.12 -4.62 9.63
N ARG A 73 10.90 -5.49 10.28
CA ARG A 73 12.31 -5.75 9.92
C ARG A 73 12.43 -6.30 8.49
N ASN A 74 11.65 -7.34 8.17
CA ASN A 74 11.60 -7.91 6.82
C ASN A 74 11.19 -6.88 5.77
N LEU A 75 10.21 -6.02 6.08
CA LEU A 75 9.75 -4.94 5.21
C LEU A 75 10.88 -3.93 4.95
N ILE A 76 11.45 -3.36 6.00
CA ILE A 76 12.47 -2.31 5.91
C ILE A 76 13.75 -2.84 5.27
N ASP A 77 14.19 -4.06 5.60
CA ASP A 77 15.37 -4.67 4.99
C ASP A 77 15.19 -4.89 3.48
N ALA A 78 13.95 -5.15 3.03
CA ALA A 78 13.64 -5.23 1.61
C ALA A 78 13.62 -3.86 0.89
N LEU A 79 13.51 -2.74 1.62
CA LEU A 79 13.44 -1.38 1.07
C LEU A 79 14.79 -0.63 1.10
N ARG A 80 15.75 -1.10 1.92
CA ARG A 80 16.98 -0.35 2.27
C ARG A 80 17.93 -0.02 1.13
N ASN A 81 17.86 -0.75 0.01
CA ASN A 81 18.73 -0.54 -1.16
C ASN A 81 18.18 0.48 -2.16
N GLY A 82 17.08 1.15 -1.83
CA GLY A 82 16.73 2.46 -2.38
C GLY A 82 15.84 2.44 -3.62
N MET A 83 14.56 2.76 -3.37
CA MET A 83 13.63 3.39 -4.30
C MET A 83 12.47 4.09 -3.55
N VAL A 84 12.62 4.32 -2.24
CA VAL A 84 11.60 4.93 -1.36
C VAL A 84 12.07 6.28 -0.86
N SER A 85 11.17 7.27 -0.87
CA SER A 85 11.38 8.51 -0.12
C SER A 85 10.15 8.94 0.66
N ILE A 86 10.35 9.37 1.90
CA ILE A 86 9.31 9.87 2.79
C ILE A 86 9.42 11.41 2.86
N THR A 87 8.31 12.10 2.60
CA THR A 87 8.15 13.55 2.70
C THR A 87 7.03 13.87 3.66
N TYR A 88 7.04 15.07 4.25
CA TYR A 88 5.90 15.54 5.04
C TYR A 88 4.65 15.68 4.15
N HIS A 89 3.49 15.36 4.70
CA HIS A 89 2.19 15.65 4.10
C HIS A 89 1.23 16.11 5.19
N SER A 90 0.47 17.19 4.95
CA SER A 90 -0.32 17.84 6.00
C SER A 90 -1.58 17.08 6.39
N ASP A 91 -2.22 16.42 5.43
CA ASP A 91 -3.62 16.03 5.61
C ASP A 91 -3.78 14.55 5.99
N TYR A 92 -3.05 13.68 5.30
CA TYR A 92 -3.15 12.23 5.45
C TYR A 92 -1.86 11.53 4.99
N ASN A 93 -1.75 10.24 5.30
CA ASN A 93 -0.68 9.39 4.77
C ASN A 93 -1.01 8.96 3.35
N MET A 94 -0.04 9.00 2.45
CA MET A 94 -0.25 8.57 1.08
C MET A 94 1.02 8.01 0.47
N VAL A 95 0.85 7.06 -0.44
CA VAL A 95 1.90 6.56 -1.31
C VAL A 95 1.68 7.08 -2.73
N VAL A 96 2.78 7.44 -3.39
CA VAL A 96 2.81 7.80 -4.82
C VAL A 96 3.79 6.86 -5.50
N THR A 97 3.38 6.27 -6.61
CA THR A 97 4.27 5.41 -7.41
C THR A 97 4.71 6.14 -8.66
N ALA A 98 6.01 6.14 -8.97
CA ALA A 98 6.58 6.91 -10.07
C ALA A 98 6.09 6.43 -11.45
N ASN A 99 5.76 5.16 -11.56
CA ASN A 99 5.19 4.51 -12.74
C ASN A 99 4.21 3.43 -12.27
N ASP A 100 2.93 3.79 -12.25
CA ASP A 100 1.84 2.92 -11.79
C ASP A 100 1.80 1.59 -12.54
N ARG A 101 1.97 1.60 -13.87
CA ARG A 101 1.99 0.37 -14.67
C ARG A 101 3.15 -0.56 -14.30
N ALA A 102 4.35 0.00 -14.08
CA ALA A 102 5.53 -0.78 -13.72
C ALA A 102 5.44 -1.40 -12.31
N SER A 103 4.55 -0.86 -11.47
CA SER A 103 4.28 -1.33 -10.11
C SER A 103 3.44 -2.60 -10.06
N LEU A 104 2.67 -2.86 -11.12
CA LEU A 104 1.75 -3.98 -11.20
C LEU A 104 2.47 -5.31 -11.44
N ASN A 105 1.93 -6.37 -10.85
CA ASN A 105 2.23 -7.73 -11.27
C ASN A 105 1.72 -7.97 -12.70
N ARG A 106 2.30 -8.93 -13.41
CA ARG A 106 2.06 -9.08 -14.85
C ARG A 106 0.65 -9.54 -15.21
N VAL A 107 -0.01 -10.31 -14.34
CA VAL A 107 -1.44 -10.65 -14.47
C VAL A 107 -2.31 -9.39 -14.35
N ALA A 108 -2.09 -8.56 -13.32
CA ALA A 108 -2.82 -7.31 -13.14
C ALA A 108 -2.59 -6.36 -14.33
N GLU A 109 -1.34 -6.21 -14.78
CA GLU A 109 -1.03 -5.40 -15.96
C GLU A 109 -1.79 -5.87 -17.21
N GLU A 110 -1.83 -7.18 -17.46
CA GLU A 110 -2.49 -7.77 -18.62
C GLU A 110 -4.02 -7.62 -18.55
N VAL A 111 -4.63 -7.98 -17.41
CA VAL A 111 -6.09 -7.94 -17.18
C VAL A 111 -6.64 -6.50 -17.15
N LEU A 112 -5.83 -5.53 -16.70
CA LEU A 112 -6.20 -4.11 -16.72
C LEU A 112 -5.97 -3.46 -18.09
N GLY A 113 -5.01 -3.95 -18.87
CA GLY A 113 -4.73 -3.42 -20.20
C GLY A 113 -5.75 -3.86 -21.24
N ARG A 114 -6.14 -5.14 -21.25
CA ARG A 114 -7.02 -5.80 -22.23
C ARG A 114 -7.67 -7.06 -21.61
N GLU A 115 -8.04 -8.02 -22.46
CA GLU A 115 -8.46 -9.36 -22.06
C GLU A 115 -7.27 -10.19 -21.50
N PRO A 116 -7.53 -11.21 -20.65
CA PRO A 116 -6.53 -12.18 -20.22
C PRO A 116 -5.72 -12.76 -21.38
N GLY A 117 -4.41 -12.52 -21.35
CA GLY A 117 -3.50 -12.99 -22.38
C GLY A 117 -2.67 -14.20 -21.90
N THR A 118 -1.48 -14.33 -22.47
CA THR A 118 -0.62 -15.50 -22.23
C THR A 118 -0.16 -15.58 -20.79
N ILE A 119 0.12 -14.45 -20.13
CA ILE A 119 0.64 -14.44 -18.77
C ILE A 119 -0.41 -14.95 -17.78
N THR A 120 -1.65 -14.48 -17.93
CA THR A 120 -2.79 -14.90 -17.09
C THR A 120 -3.08 -16.39 -17.28
N ARG A 121 -3.05 -16.89 -18.53
CA ARG A 121 -3.22 -18.32 -18.82
C ARG A 121 -2.12 -19.17 -18.17
N GLU A 122 -0.87 -18.76 -18.26
CA GLU A 122 0.25 -19.46 -17.61
C GLU A 122 0.12 -19.46 -16.07
N ALA A 123 -0.25 -18.33 -15.46
CA ALA A 123 -0.48 -18.25 -14.02
C ALA A 123 -1.62 -19.19 -13.58
N ALA A 124 -2.71 -19.26 -14.34
CA ALA A 124 -3.82 -20.17 -14.07
C ALA A 124 -3.41 -21.64 -14.21
N GLN A 125 -2.56 -21.97 -15.19
CA GLN A 125 -2.00 -23.32 -15.34
C GLN A 125 -1.12 -23.71 -14.13
N ARG A 126 -0.27 -22.80 -13.63
CA ARG A 126 0.56 -23.02 -12.43
C ARG A 126 -0.27 -23.31 -11.17
N MET A 127 -1.44 -22.68 -11.05
CA MET A 127 -2.34 -22.89 -9.92
C MET A 127 -3.01 -24.26 -9.92
N ASN A 128 -3.02 -24.99 -11.06
CA ASN A 128 -3.95 -26.08 -11.38
C ASN A 128 -5.40 -25.58 -11.49
N ARG A 129 -6.03 -25.86 -12.64
CA ARG A 129 -7.38 -25.39 -13.01
C ARG A 129 -8.46 -25.67 -11.95
N PHE A 130 -8.44 -26.85 -11.32
CA PHE A 130 -9.46 -27.19 -10.30
C PHE A 130 -9.29 -26.38 -9.02
N LYS A 131 -8.04 -26.11 -8.63
CA LYS A 131 -7.73 -25.25 -7.48
C LYS A 131 -8.08 -23.79 -7.79
N PHE A 132 -7.81 -23.33 -9.02
CA PHE A 132 -8.21 -21.99 -9.46
C PHE A 132 -9.72 -21.79 -9.32
N LEU A 133 -10.55 -22.68 -9.89
CA LEU A 133 -12.01 -22.55 -9.79
C LEU A 133 -12.51 -22.64 -8.33
N GLY A 134 -11.88 -23.46 -7.50
CA GLY A 134 -12.22 -23.57 -6.08
C GLY A 134 -11.91 -22.30 -5.29
N GLU A 135 -10.72 -21.73 -5.46
CA GLU A 135 -10.31 -20.48 -4.77
C GLU A 135 -11.05 -19.27 -5.31
N PHE A 136 -11.26 -19.21 -6.63
CA PHE A 136 -12.02 -18.15 -7.29
C PHE A 136 -13.44 -18.03 -6.72
N ARG A 137 -14.13 -19.17 -6.51
CA ARG A 137 -15.47 -19.22 -5.87
C ARG A 137 -15.47 -18.88 -4.37
N ARG A 138 -14.31 -18.90 -3.72
CA ARG A 138 -14.15 -18.58 -2.29
C ARG A 138 -13.80 -17.12 -2.05
N GLN A 139 -13.51 -16.36 -3.11
CA GLN A 139 -13.20 -14.94 -2.94
C GLN A 139 -14.41 -14.20 -2.35
N PRO A 140 -14.24 -13.33 -1.34
CA PRO A 140 -15.34 -12.57 -0.76
C PRO A 140 -16.13 -11.77 -1.81
N LEU A 141 -15.44 -11.34 -2.87
CA LEU A 141 -16.02 -10.63 -4.01
C LEU A 141 -16.94 -11.50 -4.88
N TRP A 142 -16.84 -12.83 -4.80
CA TRP A 142 -17.70 -13.76 -5.54
C TRP A 142 -19.15 -13.70 -5.06
N ASN A 143 -19.37 -13.76 -3.74
CA ASN A 143 -20.72 -13.79 -3.17
C ASN A 143 -21.46 -12.46 -3.23
N LEU A 144 -20.74 -11.36 -3.49
CA LEU A 144 -21.35 -10.04 -3.55
C LEU A 144 -22.21 -9.86 -4.82
N TYR A 145 -21.91 -10.54 -5.95
CA TYR A 145 -22.60 -10.27 -7.23
C TYR A 145 -22.64 -11.42 -8.28
N ALA A 146 -22.09 -12.62 -8.01
CA ALA A 146 -21.89 -13.67 -9.03
C ALA A 146 -23.05 -14.66 -9.28
N ASN A 147 -24.32 -14.29 -9.03
CA ASN A 147 -25.43 -15.22 -9.27
C ASN A 147 -25.65 -15.58 -10.76
N ASN A 148 -25.10 -14.81 -11.71
CA ASN A 148 -25.29 -15.06 -13.15
C ASN A 148 -24.06 -15.67 -13.86
N PHE A 149 -22.85 -15.61 -13.29
CA PHE A 149 -21.62 -16.05 -13.96
C PHE A 149 -21.33 -17.55 -13.80
N ALA A 150 -21.77 -18.14 -12.68
CA ALA A 150 -21.48 -19.54 -12.34
C ALA A 150 -22.17 -20.57 -13.24
N ALA A 151 -23.32 -20.22 -13.82
CA ALA A 151 -24.11 -21.11 -14.67
C ALA A 151 -23.49 -21.35 -16.06
N GLY A 152 -22.74 -20.36 -16.59
CA GLY A 152 -22.09 -20.46 -17.90
C GLY A 152 -20.84 -21.34 -17.91
N LEU A 153 -19.98 -21.22 -16.89
CA LEU A 153 -18.72 -21.97 -16.80
C LEU A 153 -18.89 -23.47 -16.52
N ALA A 154 -20.08 -23.90 -16.09
CA ALA A 154 -20.32 -25.27 -15.67
C ALA A 154 -20.69 -26.23 -16.82
N ASN A 155 -21.20 -25.74 -17.96
CA ASN A 155 -21.91 -26.61 -18.92
C ASN A 155 -21.51 -26.50 -20.40
N SER A 156 -20.56 -25.66 -20.80
CA SER A 156 -20.06 -25.65 -22.19
C SER A 156 -18.64 -25.06 -22.28
N PRO A 157 -17.87 -25.38 -23.34
CA PRO A 157 -16.69 -24.62 -23.70
C PRO A 157 -17.16 -23.26 -24.23
N ILE A 158 -17.48 -22.34 -23.33
CA ILE A 158 -17.64 -20.93 -23.68
C ILE A 158 -16.31 -20.49 -24.29
N THR A 159 -16.34 -20.06 -25.55
CA THR A 159 -15.17 -19.45 -26.17
C THR A 159 -14.85 -18.13 -25.45
N ASP A 160 -13.58 -17.73 -25.40
CA ASP A 160 -13.20 -16.48 -24.71
C ASP A 160 -14.11 -15.32 -25.16
N ALA A 161 -14.40 -15.19 -26.47
CA ALA A 161 -15.30 -14.19 -27.03
C ALA A 161 -16.73 -14.19 -26.45
N GLU A 162 -17.34 -15.36 -26.24
CA GLU A 162 -18.70 -15.50 -25.72
C GLU A 162 -18.80 -15.15 -24.21
N LEU A 163 -17.71 -15.33 -23.46
CA LEU A 163 -17.65 -14.98 -22.04
C LEU A 163 -17.69 -13.45 -21.82
N TRP A 164 -17.16 -12.67 -22.77
CA TRP A 164 -17.00 -11.22 -22.64
C TRP A 164 -18.19 -10.41 -23.20
N GLU A 165 -19.00 -10.96 -24.11
CA GLU A 165 -20.20 -10.29 -24.63
C GLU A 165 -21.39 -10.31 -23.65
N TRP A 166 -21.42 -11.25 -22.70
CA TRP A 166 -22.60 -11.54 -21.86
C TRP A 166 -22.56 -10.89 -20.47
N VAL A 167 -21.46 -10.21 -20.14
CA VAL A 167 -21.19 -9.77 -18.77
C VAL A 167 -21.32 -8.25 -18.69
N ASP A 168 -22.23 -7.78 -17.84
CA ASP A 168 -22.39 -6.35 -17.53
C ASP A 168 -21.04 -5.73 -17.12
N PRO A 169 -20.71 -4.49 -17.49
CA PRO A 169 -19.44 -3.85 -17.13
C PRO A 169 -19.06 -3.94 -15.63
N MET A 170 -20.04 -3.90 -14.72
CA MET A 170 -19.78 -4.05 -13.29
C MET A 170 -19.43 -5.50 -12.93
N GLN A 171 -20.07 -6.49 -13.55
CA GLN A 171 -19.72 -7.91 -13.39
C GLN A 171 -18.35 -8.20 -14.02
N MET A 172 -17.99 -7.45 -15.05
CA MET A 172 -16.71 -7.54 -15.73
C MET A 172 -15.56 -7.10 -14.84
N GLU A 173 -15.69 -5.94 -14.19
CA GLU A 173 -14.72 -5.46 -13.21
C GLU A 173 -14.52 -6.47 -12.09
N GLN A 174 -15.58 -7.05 -11.56
CA GLN A 174 -15.51 -8.06 -10.49
C GLN A 174 -14.82 -9.34 -10.93
N LEU A 175 -15.10 -9.82 -12.15
CA LEU A 175 -14.40 -10.96 -12.75
C LEU A 175 -12.89 -10.67 -12.85
N LYS A 176 -12.52 -9.46 -13.25
CA LYS A 176 -11.12 -9.03 -13.28
C LYS A 176 -10.51 -9.01 -11.87
N LEU A 177 -11.19 -8.45 -10.88
CA LEU A 177 -10.69 -8.41 -9.49
C LEU A 177 -10.48 -9.81 -8.93
N ALA A 178 -11.45 -10.70 -9.13
CA ALA A 178 -11.37 -12.09 -8.68
C ALA A 178 -10.25 -12.85 -9.40
N THR A 179 -10.04 -12.59 -10.69
CA THR A 179 -8.95 -13.20 -11.48
C THR A 179 -7.59 -12.75 -10.97
N ILE A 180 -7.40 -11.44 -10.79
CA ILE A 180 -6.15 -10.86 -10.32
C ILE A 180 -5.80 -11.37 -8.91
N SER A 181 -6.74 -11.31 -7.97
CA SER A 181 -6.52 -11.76 -6.58
C SER A 181 -6.20 -13.26 -6.50
N THR A 182 -6.93 -14.09 -7.25
CA THR A 182 -6.74 -15.54 -7.25
C THR A 182 -5.36 -15.94 -7.79
N LEU A 183 -4.88 -15.21 -8.81
CA LEU A 183 -3.62 -15.51 -9.49
C LEU A 183 -2.41 -14.74 -8.95
N ASP A 184 -2.58 -13.83 -7.97
CA ASP A 184 -1.52 -12.94 -7.48
C ASP A 184 -0.24 -13.70 -7.07
N GLN A 185 -0.37 -14.79 -6.31
CA GLN A 185 0.79 -15.60 -5.88
C GLN A 185 1.51 -16.34 -7.03
N TYR A 186 0.88 -16.45 -8.20
CA TYR A 186 1.40 -17.13 -9.38
C TYR A 186 1.86 -16.14 -10.46
N SER A 187 1.52 -14.86 -10.29
CA SER A 187 1.82 -13.77 -11.21
C SER A 187 3.30 -13.39 -11.14
N PRO A 188 4.03 -13.38 -12.26
CA PRO A 188 5.37 -12.80 -12.29
C PRO A 188 5.32 -11.31 -11.89
N PRO A 189 6.37 -10.80 -11.23
CA PRO A 189 6.48 -9.37 -11.00
C PRO A 189 6.63 -8.58 -12.31
N GLY A 190 6.11 -7.35 -12.33
CA GLY A 190 6.48 -6.32 -13.30
C GLY A 190 7.91 -5.81 -13.08
N THR A 191 8.26 -4.71 -13.73
CA THR A 191 9.62 -4.15 -13.65
C THR A 191 9.92 -3.44 -12.34
N GLY A 192 8.90 -3.10 -11.56
CA GLY A 192 9.04 -2.31 -10.35
C GLY A 192 9.08 -0.81 -10.63
N SER A 193 8.75 -0.03 -9.60
CA SER A 193 8.78 1.42 -9.67
C SER A 193 9.13 2.04 -8.31
N GLY A 194 9.86 3.16 -8.35
CA GLY A 194 10.12 3.94 -7.14
C GLY A 194 8.84 4.48 -6.52
N SER A 195 8.87 4.70 -5.21
CA SER A 195 7.73 5.17 -4.43
C SER A 195 8.09 6.37 -3.57
N GLY A 196 7.23 7.39 -3.60
CA GLY A 196 7.19 8.47 -2.64
C GLY A 196 6.13 8.18 -1.57
N ILE A 197 6.36 8.59 -0.34
CA ILE A 197 5.40 8.50 0.76
C ILE A 197 5.22 9.90 1.33
N GLY A 198 4.01 10.43 1.29
CA GLY A 198 3.60 11.57 2.11
C GLY A 198 3.20 11.06 3.50
N PHE A 199 3.87 11.53 4.55
CA PHE A 199 3.62 11.10 5.92
C PHE A 199 3.12 12.27 6.77
N CYS A 200 1.93 12.11 7.35
CA CYS A 200 1.32 13.06 8.24
C CYS A 200 1.64 12.73 9.71
N ILE A 201 2.48 13.57 10.30
CA ILE A 201 2.89 13.46 11.70
C ILE A 201 2.01 14.29 12.64
N ASP A 202 0.96 14.92 12.12
CA ASP A 202 0.12 15.78 12.94
C ASP A 202 -0.58 14.94 14.01
N LYS A 203 -0.43 15.38 15.25
CA LYS A 203 -1.09 14.76 16.40
C LYS A 203 -2.60 14.88 16.33
N ASP A 204 -3.13 15.84 15.56
CA ASP A 204 -4.56 16.08 15.42
C ASP A 204 -5.16 15.38 14.19
N ASN A 205 -4.34 14.65 13.41
CA ASN A 205 -4.83 13.80 12.34
C ASN A 205 -5.74 12.69 12.92
N PRO A 206 -7.01 12.56 12.48
CA PRO A 206 -7.93 11.58 13.00
C PRO A 206 -7.44 10.13 12.85
N ASP A 207 -6.67 9.81 11.81
CA ASP A 207 -6.09 8.48 11.61
C ASP A 207 -5.08 8.13 12.71
N ASN A 208 -4.31 9.12 13.17
CA ASN A 208 -3.32 8.96 14.23
C ASN A 208 -3.98 8.72 15.60
N HIS A 209 -5.28 9.01 15.75
CA HIS A 209 -6.06 8.67 16.94
C HIS A 209 -6.67 7.27 16.89
N GLN A 210 -6.80 6.70 15.68
CA GLN A 210 -7.33 5.35 15.48
C GLN A 210 -6.23 4.28 15.49
N ARG A 211 -5.00 4.67 15.16
CA ARG A 211 -3.82 3.78 15.12
C ARG A 211 -2.53 4.56 15.39
N PRO A 212 -1.46 3.90 15.87
CA PRO A 212 -0.12 4.44 15.92
C PRO A 212 0.29 5.06 14.57
N PRO A 213 0.87 6.27 14.55
CA PRO A 213 1.46 6.86 13.36
C PRO A 213 2.47 5.93 12.67
N ALA A 214 3.25 5.16 13.45
CA ALA A 214 4.15 4.15 12.91
C ALA A 214 3.44 3.00 12.17
N ILE A 215 2.23 2.62 12.56
CA ILE A 215 1.42 1.65 11.81
C ILE A 215 0.88 2.27 10.53
N GLY A 216 0.48 3.55 10.57
CA GLY A 216 0.12 4.32 9.37
C GLY A 216 1.29 4.42 8.38
N LEU A 217 2.50 4.73 8.85
CA LEU A 217 3.69 4.73 8.01
C LEU A 217 4.03 3.33 7.47
N ALA A 218 3.86 2.29 8.29
CA ALA A 218 4.07 0.91 7.86
C ALA A 218 3.15 0.52 6.70
N HIS A 219 1.89 0.95 6.72
CA HIS A 219 0.94 0.75 5.62
C HIS A 219 1.50 1.30 4.30
N GLU A 220 1.93 2.57 4.27
CA GLU A 220 2.50 3.16 3.06
C GLU A 220 3.80 2.48 2.62
N LEU A 221 4.62 2.02 3.57
CA LEU A 221 5.85 1.28 3.27
C LEU A 221 5.56 -0.09 2.65
N VAL A 222 4.48 -0.77 3.07
CA VAL A 222 4.05 -2.03 2.44
C VAL A 222 3.61 -1.78 1.00
N HIS A 223 2.88 -0.70 0.73
CA HIS A 223 2.57 -0.31 -0.65
C HIS A 223 3.84 -0.06 -1.46
N ALA A 224 4.79 0.72 -0.92
CA ALA A 224 6.06 0.97 -1.56
C ALA A 224 6.85 -0.32 -1.85
N HIS A 225 6.82 -1.29 -0.92
CA HIS A 225 7.45 -2.59 -1.10
C HIS A 225 6.90 -3.35 -2.31
N TYR A 226 5.58 -3.44 -2.43
CA TYR A 226 4.97 -4.12 -3.56
C TYR A 226 5.15 -3.34 -4.86
N SER A 227 5.11 -2.00 -4.83
CA SER A 227 5.36 -1.17 -6.01
C SER A 227 6.78 -1.31 -6.56
N ILE A 228 7.80 -1.31 -5.69
CA ILE A 228 9.21 -1.48 -6.08
C ILE A 228 9.49 -2.85 -6.67
N LYS A 229 8.74 -3.86 -6.22
CA LYS A 229 8.86 -5.22 -6.75
C LYS A 229 8.05 -5.48 -8.01
N GLY A 230 7.25 -4.52 -8.47
CA GLY A 230 6.31 -4.78 -9.57
C GLY A 230 5.28 -5.83 -9.16
N ALA A 231 4.88 -5.85 -7.89
CA ALA A 231 4.04 -6.89 -7.32
C ALA A 231 2.66 -6.38 -6.90
N GLN A 232 2.30 -5.12 -7.19
CA GLN A 232 0.96 -4.62 -6.90
C GLN A 232 -0.11 -5.35 -7.71
N CYS A 233 -1.28 -5.56 -7.13
CA CYS A 233 -2.42 -6.21 -7.78
C CYS A 233 -3.57 -5.25 -8.07
N GLY A 234 -3.35 -3.95 -7.92
CA GLY A 234 -4.32 -2.90 -8.20
C GLY A 234 -3.62 -1.55 -8.35
N ARG A 235 -4.39 -0.52 -8.65
CA ARG A 235 -3.93 0.86 -8.85
C ARG A 235 -4.47 1.80 -7.78
N LEU A 236 -3.77 2.91 -7.61
CA LEU A 236 -4.21 4.06 -6.80
C LEU A 236 -5.18 4.96 -7.58
N GLY A 237 -5.81 5.92 -6.88
CA GLY A 237 -6.44 7.08 -7.54
C GLY A 237 -7.86 6.87 -8.06
N GLY A 238 -8.70 6.14 -7.32
CA GLY A 238 -10.11 5.92 -7.69
C GLY A 238 -10.35 4.87 -8.77
N ASP A 239 -9.31 4.12 -9.15
CA ASP A 239 -9.44 2.92 -10.00
C ASP A 239 -10.23 1.83 -9.27
N TYR A 240 -11.06 1.08 -9.99
CA TYR A 240 -11.91 0.03 -9.41
C TYR A 240 -11.09 -1.12 -8.76
N THR A 241 -9.79 -1.20 -9.03
CA THR A 241 -8.85 -2.13 -8.39
C THR A 241 -8.22 -1.64 -7.10
N LEU A 242 -8.52 -0.42 -6.66
CA LEU A 242 -8.07 0.12 -5.37
C LEU A 242 -8.32 -0.84 -4.20
N PRO A 243 -9.47 -1.56 -4.09
CA PRO A 243 -9.64 -2.55 -3.04
C PRO A 243 -8.58 -3.65 -3.03
N LEU A 244 -8.07 -4.12 -4.18
CA LEU A 244 -7.01 -5.13 -4.21
C LEU A 244 -5.67 -4.57 -3.77
N PHE A 245 -5.36 -3.33 -4.19
CA PHE A 245 -4.19 -2.59 -3.74
C PHE A 245 -4.14 -2.55 -2.21
N GLU A 246 -5.27 -2.21 -1.59
CA GLU A 246 -5.41 -2.12 -0.14
C GLU A 246 -5.48 -3.47 0.58
N PHE A 247 -6.24 -4.44 0.06
CA PHE A 247 -6.36 -5.76 0.70
C PHE A 247 -5.01 -6.47 0.76
N LYS A 248 -4.19 -6.33 -0.28
CA LYS A 248 -2.83 -6.89 -0.29
C LYS A 248 -1.93 -6.21 0.72
N CYS A 249 -1.98 -4.88 0.82
CA CYS A 249 -1.21 -4.12 1.80
C CYS A 249 -1.58 -4.50 3.23
N VAL A 250 -2.87 -4.50 3.53
CA VAL A 250 -3.37 -4.81 4.87
C VAL A 250 -3.15 -6.28 5.20
N GLY A 251 -3.22 -7.18 4.22
CA GLY A 251 -3.21 -8.64 4.43
C GLY A 251 -4.59 -9.18 4.75
N LEU A 252 -5.59 -8.82 3.93
CA LEU A 252 -6.99 -9.23 4.07
C LEU A 252 -7.34 -10.35 3.08
N GLY A 253 -7.99 -11.41 3.57
CA GLY A 253 -8.42 -12.52 2.73
C GLY A 253 -7.27 -13.34 2.12
N ARG A 254 -7.61 -14.41 1.40
CA ARG A 254 -6.60 -15.19 0.66
C ARG A 254 -6.33 -14.53 -0.70
N PRO A 255 -5.06 -14.47 -1.15
CA PRO A 255 -3.90 -15.18 -0.60
C PRO A 255 -3.07 -14.39 0.44
N TRP A 256 -3.47 -13.18 0.83
CA TRP A 256 -2.60 -12.24 1.56
C TRP A 256 -2.60 -12.38 3.08
N LEU A 257 -3.60 -13.07 3.67
CA LEU A 257 -3.77 -13.24 5.11
C LEU A 257 -2.49 -13.70 5.84
N ASP A 258 -1.76 -14.62 5.20
CA ASP A 258 -0.56 -15.27 5.74
C ASP A 258 0.75 -14.62 5.21
N SER A 259 0.66 -13.54 4.43
CA SER A 259 1.84 -12.90 3.85
C SER A 259 2.72 -12.27 4.95
N PRO A 260 4.05 -12.48 4.91
CA PRO A 260 4.97 -11.99 5.94
C PRO A 260 5.18 -10.47 5.92
N ILE A 261 4.81 -9.79 4.82
CA ILE A 261 4.95 -8.35 4.64
C ILE A 261 3.58 -7.75 4.35
N THR A 262 2.87 -7.43 5.44
CA THR A 262 1.54 -6.79 5.43
C THR A 262 1.41 -5.91 6.67
N GLU A 263 0.47 -4.96 6.66
CA GLU A 263 0.13 -4.19 7.85
C GLU A 263 -0.31 -5.12 8.99
N ASN A 264 -1.13 -6.15 8.70
CA ASN A 264 -1.57 -7.12 9.71
C ASN A 264 -0.44 -7.96 10.29
N ALA A 265 0.59 -8.30 9.50
CA ALA A 265 1.77 -8.98 10.02
C ALA A 265 2.49 -8.13 11.09
N ILE A 266 2.56 -6.81 10.88
CA ILE A 266 3.17 -5.86 11.83
C ILE A 266 2.25 -5.65 13.05
N ARG A 267 0.94 -5.42 12.83
CA ARG A 267 -0.06 -5.26 13.91
C ARG A 267 -0.05 -6.42 14.90
N ARG A 268 0.01 -7.68 14.41
CA ARG A 268 0.09 -8.89 15.25
C ARG A 268 1.29 -8.90 16.20
N GLN A 269 2.36 -8.21 15.84
CA GLN A 269 3.62 -8.16 16.60
C GLN A 269 3.76 -6.87 17.41
N TRP A 270 2.88 -5.89 17.20
CA TRP A 270 2.99 -4.55 17.78
C TRP A 270 2.95 -4.57 19.30
N GLY A 271 2.05 -5.37 19.90
CA GLY A 271 1.92 -5.48 21.35
C GLY A 271 3.22 -5.85 22.07
N ALA A 272 4.12 -6.59 21.42
CA ALA A 272 5.41 -6.98 21.98
C ALA A 272 6.40 -5.82 22.11
N ILE A 273 6.24 -4.75 21.34
CA ILE A 273 7.16 -3.61 21.35
C ILE A 273 6.62 -2.39 22.11
N VAL A 274 5.32 -2.32 22.38
CA VAL A 274 4.68 -1.14 23.01
C VAL A 274 5.34 -0.73 24.32
N ALA A 275 5.74 -1.70 25.15
CA ALA A 275 6.44 -1.42 26.41
C ALA A 275 7.81 -0.76 26.22
N SER A 276 8.45 -0.91 25.05
CA SER A 276 9.73 -0.28 24.72
C SER A 276 9.62 1.11 24.11
N ILE A 277 8.39 1.55 23.78
CA ILE A 277 8.13 2.88 23.23
C ILE A 277 8.12 3.89 24.40
N PRO A 278 8.86 5.02 24.29
CA PRO A 278 8.92 6.04 25.35
C PRO A 278 7.54 6.58 25.73
N GLU A 279 7.33 6.89 27.02
CA GLU A 279 6.03 7.33 27.56
C GLU A 279 5.53 8.64 26.94
N GLU A 280 6.43 9.49 26.50
CA GLU A 280 6.14 10.75 25.81
C GLU A 280 5.52 10.54 24.42
N ASP A 281 5.77 9.41 23.76
CA ASP A 281 5.23 9.11 22.43
C ASP A 281 3.89 8.37 22.52
N LYS A 282 2.93 9.05 23.15
CA LYS A 282 1.59 8.50 23.45
C LYS A 282 0.87 7.96 22.23
N LEU A 283 1.06 8.59 21.07
CA LEU A 283 0.41 8.15 19.83
C LEU A 283 0.95 6.80 19.37
N ASN A 284 2.26 6.55 19.44
CA ASN A 284 2.81 5.25 19.06
C ASN A 284 2.62 4.15 20.12
N LYS A 285 2.36 4.50 21.39
CA LYS A 285 2.06 3.53 22.46
C LYS A 285 0.69 2.88 22.38
N GLN A 286 -0.16 3.26 21.43
CA GLN A 286 -1.48 2.65 21.28
C GLN A 286 -1.35 1.15 20.92
N LEU A 287 -2.13 0.31 21.60
CA LEU A 287 -2.33 -1.08 21.17
C LEU A 287 -3.23 -1.12 19.95
N VAL A 288 -2.93 -2.03 19.02
CA VAL A 288 -3.74 -2.23 17.82
C VAL A 288 -4.01 -3.70 17.56
N ALA A 289 -5.27 -3.99 17.24
CA ALA A 289 -5.66 -5.28 16.70
C ALA A 289 -5.34 -5.35 15.19
N PRO A 290 -5.21 -6.57 14.63
CA PRO A 290 -5.27 -6.78 13.19
C PRO A 290 -6.57 -6.23 12.59
N ARG A 291 -6.50 -5.66 11.38
CA ARG A 291 -7.68 -5.31 10.58
C ARG A 291 -8.30 -6.58 10.01
N LEU A 292 -9.62 -6.71 10.15
CA LEU A 292 -10.40 -7.83 9.62
C LEU A 292 -11.27 -7.46 8.41
N VAL A 293 -11.52 -6.16 8.25
CA VAL A 293 -12.27 -5.55 7.16
C VAL A 293 -11.50 -4.32 6.69
N TYR A 294 -11.73 -3.94 5.43
CA TYR A 294 -11.34 -2.63 4.92
C TYR A 294 -12.59 -1.76 4.92
N ASP A 295 -12.51 -0.64 5.61
CA ASP A 295 -13.55 0.37 5.81
C ASP A 295 -13.50 1.47 4.73
#